data_AF-A0A8T3A848-F1
#
_entry.id   AF-A0A8T3A848-F1
#
_cell.length_a   1.000
_cell.length_b   1.000
_cell.length_c   1.000
_cell.angle_alpha   90.00
_cell.angle_beta   90.00
_cell.angle_gamma   90.00
#
_symmetry.space_group_name_H-M   'P 1'
#
loop_
_entity.id
_entity.type
_entity.pdbx_description
1 polymer ?
#
loop_
_entity_poly.entity_id
_entity_poly.type
_entity_poly.pdbx_seq_one_letter_code
_entity_poly.pdbx_strand_id
1 'polypeptide(L)'
;MIHSTAADINERASEQQNPPNQNSRASNRLSKERISNFLINSLGRLTTTEENIVCTICQEEIKLKKNIAILSCNHIYHVGCIKNWLMIKNECAVCRARAIPDENV
;
A
#
# COMPACT_ATOMS: atom_id res chain seq x y z
N MET A 1 26.45 -12.43 -68.54
CA MET A 1 26.18 -11.06 -68.07
C MET A 1 26.21 -11.14 -66.55
N ILE A 2 27.34 -10.83 -65.89
CA ILE A 2 27.67 -9.53 -65.26
C ILE A 2 26.46 -8.88 -64.57
N HIS A 3 26.45 -8.43 -63.32
CA HIS A 3 27.37 -8.45 -62.19
C HIS A 3 26.49 -8.30 -60.93
N SER A 4 26.90 -8.90 -59.81
CA SER A 4 26.53 -8.42 -58.48
C SER A 4 27.09 -7.01 -58.29
N THR A 5 26.26 -6.05 -57.90
CA THR A 5 26.72 -4.83 -57.23
C THR A 5 25.75 -4.45 -56.12
N ALA A 6 26.36 -4.14 -54.99
CA ALA A 6 25.77 -3.87 -53.69
C ALA A 6 25.23 -2.43 -53.55
N ALA A 7 24.58 -2.22 -52.40
CA ALA A 7 24.50 -0.98 -51.61
C ALA A 7 23.76 0.23 -52.19
N ASP A 8 22.70 0.68 -51.50
CA ASP A 8 22.71 1.89 -50.64
C ASP A 8 21.33 2.02 -49.94
N ILE A 9 21.23 1.98 -48.60
CA ILE A 9 21.24 3.08 -47.59
C ILE A 9 19.88 3.80 -47.39
N ASN A 10 19.59 3.97 -46.09
CA ASN A 10 18.62 4.83 -45.37
C ASN A 10 17.13 4.42 -45.33
N GLU A 11 16.52 4.07 -44.20
CA GLU A 11 16.40 4.70 -42.85
C GLU A 11 15.12 5.57 -42.70
N ARG A 12 14.37 5.26 -41.61
CA ARG A 12 13.36 6.06 -40.88
C ARG A 12 11.98 6.23 -41.51
N ALA A 13 10.85 6.13 -40.81
CA ALA A 13 10.55 6.28 -39.38
C ALA A 13 9.21 5.57 -39.00
N SER A 14 8.91 5.58 -37.70
CA SER A 14 7.68 5.17 -37.00
C SER A 14 7.79 3.80 -36.34
N GLU A 15 8.44 3.67 -35.18
CA GLU A 15 7.80 3.93 -33.88
C GLU A 15 6.40 3.34 -33.78
N GLN A 16 6.31 2.18 -33.12
CA GLN A 16 5.34 1.97 -32.05
C GLN A 16 5.86 0.86 -31.13
N GLN A 17 6.45 1.32 -30.03
CA GLN A 17 6.70 0.54 -28.83
C GLN A 17 5.37 0.00 -28.29
N ASN A 18 5.33 -1.26 -27.87
CA ASN A 18 4.87 -1.55 -26.51
C ASN A 18 5.40 -2.92 -26.02
N PRO A 19 5.98 -3.00 -24.81
CA PRO A 19 6.46 -4.23 -24.18
C PRO A 19 5.32 -5.22 -23.89
N PRO A 20 5.64 -6.50 -23.54
CA PRO A 20 4.62 -7.50 -23.26
C PRO A 20 3.65 -7.02 -22.16
N ASN A 21 2.39 -6.86 -22.52
CA ASN A 21 1.28 -6.73 -21.58
C ASN A 21 1.11 -8.05 -20.83
N GLN A 22 1.88 -8.21 -19.77
CA GLN A 22 1.57 -9.12 -18.68
C GLN A 22 1.65 -8.34 -17.37
N ASN A 23 0.90 -7.23 -17.29
CA ASN A 23 0.50 -6.67 -16.00
C ASN A 23 -0.52 -7.62 -15.38
N SER A 24 -0.01 -8.75 -14.90
CA SER A 24 -0.64 -9.54 -13.86
C SER A 24 -0.77 -8.60 -12.68
N ARG A 25 -1.95 -7.97 -12.57
CA ARG A 25 -2.36 -7.10 -11.47
C ARG A 25 -1.96 -7.77 -10.17
N ALA A 26 -0.80 -7.40 -9.63
CA ALA A 26 -0.30 -7.93 -8.39
C ALA A 26 -1.38 -7.63 -7.36
N SER A 27 -2.04 -8.69 -6.90
CA SER A 27 -3.06 -8.57 -5.88
C SER A 27 -2.36 -7.98 -4.67
N ASN A 28 -2.65 -6.72 -4.38
CA ASN A 28 -2.00 -5.88 -3.36
C ASN A 28 -2.40 -6.34 -1.94
N ARG A 29 -2.67 -7.63 -1.78
CA ARG A 29 -3.18 -8.27 -0.59
C ARG A 29 -1.98 -8.52 0.31
N LEU A 30 -1.83 -7.67 1.32
CA LEU A 30 -0.86 -7.90 2.36
C LEU A 30 -1.18 -9.21 3.09
N SER A 31 -0.17 -10.04 3.30
CA SER A 31 -0.29 -11.23 4.14
C SER A 31 -0.76 -10.82 5.55
N LYS A 32 -1.62 -11.65 6.16
CA LYS A 32 -2.12 -11.43 7.52
C LYS A 32 -0.98 -11.24 8.54
N GLU A 33 0.15 -11.92 8.31
CA GLU A 33 1.38 -11.76 9.09
C GLU A 33 2.02 -10.38 8.93
N ARG A 34 2.22 -9.88 7.70
CA ARG A 34 2.78 -8.54 7.46
C ARG A 34 1.95 -7.46 8.16
N ILE A 35 0.62 -7.55 8.05
CA ILE A 35 -0.29 -6.62 8.74
C ILE A 35 -0.14 -6.75 10.26
N SER A 36 -0.14 -7.98 10.79
CA SER A 36 -0.06 -8.19 12.25
C SER A 36 1.27 -7.66 12.81
N ASN A 37 2.40 -7.95 12.15
CA ASN A 37 3.73 -7.50 12.57
C ASN A 37 3.84 -5.98 12.53
N PHE A 38 3.35 -5.34 11.47
CA PHE A 38 3.32 -3.88 11.39
C PHE A 38 2.51 -3.26 12.53
N LEU A 39 1.33 -3.81 12.82
CA LEU A 39 0.48 -3.29 13.89
C LEU A 39 1.07 -3.51 15.28
N ILE A 40 1.79 -4.61 15.51
CA ILE A 40 2.55 -4.85 16.76
C ILE A 40 3.62 -3.77 16.96
N ASN A 41 4.34 -3.42 15.89
CA ASN A 41 5.35 -2.37 15.93
C ASN A 41 4.75 -0.95 16.06
N SER A 42 3.45 -0.82 15.76
CA SER A 42 2.72 0.45 15.73
C SER A 42 1.77 0.64 16.92
N LEU A 43 1.93 -0.17 17.98
CA LEU A 43 1.10 -0.07 19.18
C LEU A 43 1.47 1.17 19.99
N GLY A 44 0.49 2.04 20.21
CA GLY A 44 0.60 3.18 21.12
C GLY A 44 -0.07 2.89 22.47
N ARG A 45 0.40 3.54 23.56
CA ARG A 45 -0.33 3.57 24.83
C ARG A 45 -0.91 4.97 25.02
N LEU A 46 -2.23 5.08 25.02
CA LEU A 46 -2.89 6.33 25.45
C LEU A 46 -2.75 6.46 26.96
N THR A 47 -2.10 7.53 27.41
CA THR A 47 -1.92 7.86 28.83
C THR A 47 -2.78 9.04 29.28
N THR A 48 -3.55 9.66 28.38
CA THR A 48 -4.30 10.88 28.65
C THR A 48 -5.73 10.57 29.06
N THR A 49 -6.20 11.19 30.14
CA THR A 49 -7.51 10.95 30.75
C THR A 49 -8.71 11.58 30.03
N GLU A 50 -8.52 12.39 28.98
CA GLU A 50 -9.58 13.31 28.50
C GLU A 50 -9.68 13.47 26.97
N GLU A 51 -9.11 12.57 26.17
CA GLU A 51 -9.30 12.60 24.71
C GLU A 51 -10.23 11.46 24.29
N ASN A 52 -11.50 11.78 24.00
CA ASN A 52 -12.48 10.83 23.43
C ASN A 52 -12.06 10.47 22.00
N ILE A 53 -11.05 9.62 21.87
CA ILE A 53 -10.60 9.11 20.57
C ILE A 53 -11.64 8.11 20.10
N VAL A 54 -12.22 8.35 18.94
CA VAL A 54 -13.20 7.45 18.33
C VAL A 54 -12.55 6.72 17.16
N CYS A 55 -12.71 5.41 17.11
CA CYS A 55 -12.26 4.60 15.98
C CYS A 55 -13.18 4.86 14.79
N THR A 56 -12.72 5.55 13.75
CA THR A 56 -13.58 5.86 12.58
C THR A 56 -14.09 4.63 11.80
N ILE A 57 -13.51 3.43 12.04
CA ILE A 57 -13.93 2.19 11.37
C ILE A 57 -15.19 1.61 12.02
N CYS A 58 -15.24 1.54 13.36
CA CYS A 58 -16.39 1.00 14.09
C CYS A 58 -17.25 2.08 14.75
N GLN A 59 -16.82 3.34 14.70
CA GLN A 59 -17.46 4.51 15.31
C GLN A 59 -17.62 4.42 16.84
N GLU A 60 -16.82 3.58 17.48
CA GLU A 60 -16.81 3.40 18.94
C GLU A 60 -15.60 4.11 19.58
N GLU A 61 -15.80 4.52 20.84
CA GLU A 61 -14.75 5.11 21.66
C GLU A 61 -13.62 4.12 21.97
N ILE A 62 -12.40 4.59 21.78
CA ILE A 62 -11.17 3.88 22.09
C ILE A 62 -10.87 4.06 23.57
N LYS A 63 -11.11 3.01 24.36
CA LYS A 63 -10.87 3.02 25.81
C LYS A 63 -9.38 2.96 26.14
N LEU A 64 -8.99 3.64 27.23
CA LEU A 64 -7.67 3.54 27.85
C LEU A 64 -7.31 2.07 28.13
N LYS A 65 -6.05 1.71 27.86
CA LYS A 65 -5.50 0.33 27.96
C LYS A 65 -5.99 -0.69 26.91
N LYS A 66 -6.81 -0.31 25.92
CA LYS A 66 -7.05 -1.20 24.76
C LYS A 66 -5.84 -1.18 23.81
N ASN A 67 -5.64 -2.29 23.11
CA ASN A 67 -4.69 -2.37 22.01
C ASN A 67 -5.14 -1.46 20.87
N ILE A 68 -4.42 -0.36 20.67
CA ILE A 68 -4.61 0.57 19.57
C ILE A 68 -3.46 0.46 18.60
N ALA A 69 -3.73 0.73 17.34
CA ALA A 69 -2.71 0.85 16.32
C ALA A 69 -2.72 2.27 15.77
N ILE A 70 -1.53 2.84 15.66
CA ILE A 70 -1.30 4.16 15.11
C ILE A 70 -0.61 3.98 13.77
N LEU A 71 -1.23 4.42 12.68
CA LEU A 71 -0.56 4.35 11.38
C LEU A 71 0.60 5.35 11.29
N SER A 72 1.48 5.18 10.31
CA SER A 72 2.56 6.13 9.98
C SER A 72 2.05 7.56 9.68
N CYS A 73 0.78 7.70 9.29
CA CYS A 73 0.09 8.97 9.11
C CYS A 73 -0.54 9.53 10.41
N ASN A 74 -0.17 8.98 11.57
CA ASN A 74 -0.59 9.40 12.92
C ASN A 74 -2.08 9.21 13.27
N HIS A 75 -2.86 8.50 12.43
CA HIS A 75 -4.25 8.17 12.71
C HIS A 75 -4.38 6.91 13.59
N ILE A 76 -5.31 6.97 14.54
CA ILE A 76 -5.47 5.96 15.60
C ILE A 76 -6.71 5.09 15.33
N TYR A 77 -6.57 3.79 15.53
CA TYR A 77 -7.63 2.80 15.36
C TYR A 77 -7.53 1.69 16.40
N HIS A 78 -8.60 0.93 16.59
CA HIS A 78 -8.48 -0.38 17.24
C HIS A 78 -7.64 -1.32 16.37
N VAL A 79 -6.70 -2.07 16.97
CA VAL A 79 -5.85 -3.04 16.25
C VAL A 79 -6.68 -3.99 15.39
N GLY A 80 -7.79 -4.52 15.93
CA GLY A 80 -8.68 -5.41 15.18
C GLY A 80 -9.34 -4.74 13.98
N CYS A 81 -9.83 -3.51 14.16
CA CYS A 81 -10.50 -2.75 13.11
C CYS A 81 -9.54 -2.43 11.96
N ILE A 82 -8.38 -1.85 12.27
CA ILE A 82 -7.41 -1.49 11.23
C ILE A 82 -6.80 -2.73 10.59
N LYS A 83 -6.60 -3.82 11.33
CA LYS A 83 -6.16 -5.10 10.75
C LYS A 83 -7.13 -5.57 9.67
N ASN A 84 -8.42 -5.57 9.95
CA ASN A 84 -9.44 -6.00 8.99
C ASN A 84 -9.51 -5.08 7.78
N TRP A 85 -9.38 -3.77 8.01
CA TRP A 85 -9.33 -2.77 6.95
C TRP A 85 -8.12 -2.98 6.02
N LEU A 86 -6.92 -3.16 6.57
CA LEU A 86 -5.68 -3.37 5.80
C LEU A 86 -5.65 -4.70 5.03
N MET A 87 -6.43 -5.70 5.45
CA MET A 87 -6.61 -6.94 4.67
C MET A 87 -7.39 -6.72 3.36
N ILE A 88 -8.22 -5.68 3.31
CA ILE A 88 -9.01 -5.31 2.13
C ILE A 88 -8.25 -4.25 1.32
N LYS A 89 -7.74 -3.21 2.01
CA LYS A 89 -7.09 -2.06 1.39
C LYS A 89 -5.95 -1.53 2.27
N ASN A 90 -4.73 -1.51 1.75
CA ASN A 90 -3.53 -1.03 2.44
C ASN A 90 -3.45 0.51 2.52
N GLU A 91 -4.49 1.16 3.01
CA GLU A 91 -4.59 2.61 3.06
C GLU A 91 -5.29 3.09 4.34
N CYS A 92 -4.95 4.28 4.81
CA CYS A 92 -5.63 4.93 5.92
C CYS A 92 -7.07 5.29 5.54
N ALA A 93 -8.03 4.95 6.41
CA ALA A 93 -9.44 5.29 6.19
C ALA A 93 -9.73 6.80 6.28
N VAL A 94 -8.85 7.59 6.90
CA VAL A 94 -9.02 9.04 7.07
C VAL A 94 -8.34 9.81 5.93
N CYS A 95 -7.03 9.65 5.76
CA CYS A 95 -6.25 10.43 4.79
C CYS A 95 -5.84 9.68 3.53
N ARG A 96 -6.20 8.39 3.39
CA ARG A 96 -5.84 7.51 2.26
C ARG A 96 -4.33 7.30 2.07
N ALA A 97 -3.49 7.74 3.01
CA ALA A 97 -2.06 7.45 3.00
C ALA A 97 -1.82 5.94 3.08
N ARG A 98 -0.78 5.45 2.39
CA ARG A 98 -0.39 4.03 2.45
C ARG A 98 0.03 3.68 3.87
N ALA A 99 -0.60 2.65 4.45
CA ALA A 99 -0.34 2.26 5.83
C ALA A 99 0.99 1.52 5.97
N ILE A 100 1.23 0.52 5.09
CA ILE A 100 2.45 -0.27 5.07
C ILE A 100 3.16 -0.05 3.73
N PRO A 101 4.39 0.47 3.70
CA PRO A 101 5.16 0.56 2.46
C PRO A 101 5.41 -0.85 1.91
N ASP A 102 5.34 -1.00 0.58
CA ASP A 102 5.74 -2.27 -0.04
C ASP A 102 7.26 -2.26 -0.15
N GLU A 103 7.91 -3.16 0.58
CA GLU A 103 9.36 -3.33 0.52
C GLU A 103 9.68 -4.00 -0.82
N ASN A 104 9.86 -3.17 -1.84
CA ASN A 104 10.45 -3.55 -3.11
C ASN A 104 11.29 -2.37 -3.59
N VAL A 105 12.43 -2.17 -2.93
CA VAL A 105 13.56 -1.38 -3.46
C VAL A 105 14.70 -2.33 -3.79
#